data_AF-A0A419W9H0-F1
#
_entry.id   AF-A0A419W9H0-F1
#
_cell.length_a   1.000
_cell.length_b   1.000
_cell.length_c   1.000
_cell.angle_alpha   90.00
_cell.angle_beta   90.00
_cell.angle_gamma   90.00
#
_symmetry.space_group_name_H-M   'P 1'
#
loop_
_entity.id
_entity.type
_entity.pdbx_description
1 polymer ?
#
loop_
_entity_poly.entity_id
_entity_poly.type
_entity_poly.pdbx_seq_one_letter_code
_entity_poly.pdbx_strand_id
1 'polypeptide(L)'
;MSKKKFDITLYTYGEYSTWDRESKALPKILNITDTIEADIGTEFGYVLKIKKAKGYKIDFRIIHPPFNDENGEPMDDFTGEVYINSNDYEFFLGDCIWEPLDDKLGSWRLITELEGKVIADKTLYLVRKGAEF
;
A
#
# COMPACT_ATOMS: atom_id res chain seq x y z
N MET A 1 -2.33 15.10 30.13
CA MET A 1 -1.87 14.16 29.09
C MET A 1 -2.05 14.81 27.72
N SER A 2 -1.00 15.42 27.18
CA SER A 2 -1.04 16.03 25.84
C SER A 2 -1.18 14.90 24.81
N LYS A 3 -2.32 14.84 24.10
CA LYS A 3 -2.45 13.98 22.91
C LYS A 3 -1.32 14.37 21.96
N LYS A 4 -0.35 13.48 21.76
CA LYS A 4 0.72 13.68 20.76
C LYS A 4 0.02 13.94 19.43
N LYS A 5 0.18 15.16 18.90
CA LYS A 5 -0.41 15.58 17.63
C LYS A 5 0.58 15.18 16.53
N PHE A 6 0.53 13.92 16.12
CA PHE A 6 1.12 13.50 14.85
C PHE A 6 0.38 14.21 13.73
N ASP A 7 1.13 14.65 12.71
CA ASP A 7 0.55 15.24 11.50
C ASP A 7 0.60 14.17 10.43
N ILE A 8 -0.54 13.55 10.15
CA ILE A 8 -0.64 12.43 9.20
C ILE A 8 -1.57 12.86 8.07
N THR A 9 -1.10 12.73 6.84
CA THR A 9 -1.88 13.02 5.63
C THR A 9 -1.73 11.89 4.63
N LEU A 10 -2.86 11.34 4.15
CA LEU A 10 -2.87 10.51 2.95
C LEU A 10 -2.59 11.42 1.75
N TYR A 11 -1.38 11.32 1.20
CA TYR A 11 -0.90 12.25 0.19
C TYR A 11 -1.39 11.89 -1.20
N THR A 12 -1.16 10.64 -1.61
CA THR A 12 -1.62 10.09 -2.89
C THR A 12 -2.03 8.62 -2.69
N TYR A 13 -2.89 8.13 -3.56
CA TYR A 13 -3.26 6.72 -3.65
C TYR A 13 -3.66 6.40 -5.07
N GLY A 14 -3.53 5.14 -5.49
CA GLY A 14 -3.92 4.69 -6.81
C GLY A 14 -2.81 3.89 -7.49
N GLU A 15 -2.63 4.12 -8.78
CA GLU A 15 -1.64 3.44 -9.63
C GLU A 15 -0.31 4.19 -9.58
N TYR A 16 0.78 3.45 -9.44
CA TYR A 16 2.14 3.98 -9.35
C TYR A 16 3.02 3.43 -10.48
N SER A 17 4.06 4.18 -10.82
CA SER A 17 5.07 3.77 -11.79
C SER A 17 5.98 2.72 -11.19
N THR A 18 6.32 1.69 -11.97
CA THR A 18 7.24 0.61 -11.59
C THR A 18 8.44 1.10 -10.78
N TRP A 19 8.67 0.50 -9.62
CA TRP A 19 9.74 0.90 -8.74
C TRP A 19 11.09 0.56 -9.38
N ASP A 20 11.79 1.62 -9.75
CA ASP A 20 13.17 1.55 -10.23
C ASP A 20 14.12 1.22 -9.06
N ARG A 21 14.59 -0.04 -9.01
CA ARG A 21 15.48 -0.54 -7.94
C ARG A 21 16.83 0.19 -7.89
N GLU A 22 17.24 0.86 -8.97
CA GLU A 22 18.46 1.65 -9.03
C GLU A 22 18.27 3.06 -8.43
N SER A 23 17.02 3.50 -8.30
CA SER A 23 16.65 4.81 -7.77
C SER A 23 16.19 4.73 -6.31
N LYS A 24 16.73 5.63 -5.47
CA LYS A 24 16.29 5.81 -4.08
C LYS A 24 14.95 6.56 -3.97
N ALA A 25 14.34 6.94 -5.08
CA ALA A 25 13.11 7.70 -5.11
C ALA A 25 11.89 6.79 -4.89
N LEU A 26 10.88 7.31 -4.20
CA LEU A 26 9.57 6.67 -4.12
C LEU A 26 8.94 6.57 -5.53
N PRO A 27 8.13 5.55 -5.79
CA PRO A 27 7.44 5.40 -7.06
C PRO A 27 6.52 6.62 -7.31
N LYS A 28 6.39 7.01 -8.57
CA LYS A 28 5.60 8.19 -8.97
C LYS A 28 4.14 7.78 -9.15
N ILE A 29 3.23 8.58 -8.60
CA ILE A 29 1.79 8.40 -8.86
C ILE A 29 1.52 8.60 -10.36
N LEU A 30 0.87 7.61 -10.99
CA LEU A 30 0.42 7.65 -12.38
C LEU A 30 -1.04 8.08 -12.45
N ASN A 31 -1.89 7.48 -11.61
CA ASN A 31 -3.32 7.75 -11.62
C ASN A 31 -3.90 7.70 -10.19
N ILE A 32 -4.63 8.75 -9.80
CA ILE A 32 -5.32 8.78 -8.50
C ILE A 32 -6.72 8.19 -8.69
N THR A 33 -6.90 6.96 -8.25
CA THR A 33 -8.13 6.19 -8.44
C THR A 33 -8.25 5.14 -7.34
N ASP A 34 -9.49 4.76 -7.02
CA ASP A 34 -9.79 3.59 -6.21
C ASP A 34 -9.89 2.31 -7.05
N THR A 35 -10.05 2.42 -8.37
CA THR A 35 -10.12 1.29 -9.30
C THR A 35 -8.90 1.29 -10.20
N ILE A 36 -8.10 0.23 -10.14
CA ILE A 36 -6.81 0.08 -10.81
C ILE A 36 -6.97 -0.91 -11.95
N GLU A 37 -6.66 -0.47 -13.16
CA GLU A 37 -6.53 -1.35 -14.32
C GLU A 37 -5.21 -2.12 -14.23
N ALA A 38 -5.27 -3.32 -13.68
CA ALA A 38 -4.12 -4.15 -13.39
C ALA A 38 -3.74 -5.06 -14.57
N ASP A 39 -2.44 -5.07 -14.84
CA ASP A 39 -1.73 -6.08 -15.62
C ASP A 39 -0.52 -6.57 -14.79
N ILE A 40 0.19 -7.60 -15.25
CA ILE A 40 1.40 -8.07 -14.56
C ILE A 40 2.43 -6.93 -14.52
N GLY A 41 2.95 -6.64 -13.33
CA GLY A 41 3.87 -5.53 -13.09
C GLY A 41 3.22 -4.19 -12.78
N THR A 42 1.88 -4.09 -12.78
CA THR A 42 1.19 -2.89 -12.28
C THR A 42 1.46 -2.71 -10.79
N GLU A 43 1.91 -1.52 -10.40
CA GLU A 43 2.09 -1.15 -9.00
C GLU A 43 0.95 -0.26 -8.53
N PHE A 44 0.51 -0.51 -7.29
CA PHE A 44 -0.59 0.23 -6.69
C PHE A 44 -0.36 0.40 -5.19
N GLY A 45 -1.03 1.38 -4.60
CA GLY A 45 -0.95 1.61 -3.16
C GLY A 45 -1.29 3.03 -2.77
N TYR A 46 -0.64 3.52 -1.72
CA TYR A 46 -0.70 4.91 -1.30
C TYR A 46 0.58 5.40 -0.65
N VAL A 47 0.72 6.72 -0.60
CA VAL A 47 1.78 7.42 0.13
C VAL A 47 1.16 8.20 1.30
N LEU A 48 1.66 7.97 2.51
CA LEU A 48 1.40 8.79 3.68
C LEU A 48 2.54 9.77 3.92
N LYS A 49 2.18 11.01 4.22
CA LYS A 49 3.09 11.99 4.82
C LYS A 49 2.88 12.01 6.32
N ILE A 50 3.91 11.65 7.06
CA ILE A 50 3.87 11.53 8.51
C ILE A 50 4.91 12.49 9.08
N LYS A 51 4.46 13.45 9.90
CA LYS A 51 5.34 14.39 10.59
C LYS A 51 5.26 14.29 12.10
N LYS A 52 6.37 14.66 12.74
CA LYS A 52 6.55 14.67 14.21
C LYS A 52 6.38 13.28 14.85
N ALA A 53 6.67 12.23 14.08
CA ALA A 53 6.57 10.84 14.50
C ALA A 53 7.93 10.12 14.44
N LYS A 54 9.05 10.84 14.46
CA LYS A 54 10.39 10.22 14.52
C LYS A 54 10.54 9.37 15.78
N GLY A 55 11.04 8.14 15.61
CA GLY A 55 11.24 7.17 16.68
C GLY A 55 10.01 6.32 17.00
N TYR A 56 8.90 6.51 16.29
CA TYR A 56 7.70 5.68 16.42
C TYR A 56 7.70 4.55 15.39
N LYS A 57 6.93 3.51 15.68
CA LYS A 57 6.76 2.35 14.82
C LYS A 57 5.43 2.42 14.09
N ILE A 58 5.49 2.19 12.78
CA ILE A 58 4.36 1.95 11.91
C ILE A 58 4.15 0.44 11.84
N ASP A 59 2.89 0.02 11.99
CA ASP A 59 2.45 -1.32 11.66
C ASP A 59 1.59 -1.22 10.40
N PHE A 60 1.74 -2.16 9.47
CA PHE A 60 0.92 -2.19 8.26
C PHE A 60 0.37 -3.58 8.01
N ARG A 61 -0.80 -3.60 7.37
CA ARG A 61 -1.46 -4.81 6.91
C ARG A 61 -2.05 -4.58 5.53
N ILE A 62 -1.82 -5.50 4.61
CA ILE A 62 -2.41 -5.54 3.28
C ILE A 62 -3.26 -6.80 3.22
N ILE A 63 -4.57 -6.59 3.17
CA ILE A 63 -5.57 -7.65 2.99
C ILE A 63 -5.80 -7.76 1.49
N HIS A 64 -5.32 -8.85 0.90
CA HIS A 64 -5.45 -9.14 -0.52
C HIS A 64 -6.69 -10.04 -0.77
N PRO A 65 -7.18 -10.15 -2.01
CA PRO A 65 -8.18 -11.16 -2.36
C PRO A 65 -7.69 -12.57 -1.99
N PRO A 66 -8.57 -13.50 -1.59
CA PRO A 66 -8.16 -14.83 -1.20
C PRO A 66 -7.57 -15.58 -2.39
N PHE A 67 -6.28 -15.89 -2.32
CA PHE A 67 -5.60 -16.75 -3.29
C PHE A 67 -4.67 -17.71 -2.55
N ASN A 68 -4.29 -18.78 -3.23
CA ASN A 68 -3.41 -19.78 -2.66
C ASN A 68 -1.95 -19.49 -3.00
N ASP A 69 -1.07 -19.83 -2.06
CA ASP A 69 0.37 -19.88 -2.25
C ASP A 69 0.77 -21.05 -3.19
N GLU A 70 2.05 -21.14 -3.55
CA GLU A 70 2.62 -22.23 -4.35
C GLU A 70 2.36 -23.64 -3.79
N ASN A 71 2.10 -23.76 -2.49
CA ASN A 71 1.75 -25.02 -1.82
C ASN A 71 0.24 -25.35 -1.87
N GLY A 72 -0.58 -24.47 -2.46
CA GLY A 72 -2.05 -24.62 -2.50
C GLY A 72 -2.76 -24.23 -1.20
N GLU A 73 -2.04 -23.65 -0.24
CA GLU A 73 -2.59 -23.14 1.02
C GLU A 73 -3.03 -21.67 0.87
N PRO A 74 -4.11 -21.23 1.54
CA PRO A 74 -4.55 -19.84 1.48
C PRO A 74 -3.45 -18.91 1.99
N MET A 75 -3.10 -17.89 1.21
CA MET A 75 -2.07 -16.93 1.60
C MET A 75 -2.61 -15.98 2.69
N ASP A 76 -1.84 -15.83 3.76
CA ASP A 76 -2.12 -14.89 4.84
C ASP A 76 -1.93 -13.43 4.41
N ASP A 77 -2.59 -12.50 5.11
CA ASP A 77 -2.43 -11.08 4.86
C ASP A 77 -0.97 -10.63 4.97
N PHE A 78 -0.54 -9.68 4.14
CA PHE A 78 0.82 -9.15 4.27
C PHE A 78 0.89 -8.16 5.42
N THR A 79 1.65 -8.51 6.47
CA THR A 79 1.88 -7.64 7.62
C THR A 79 3.34 -7.30 7.78
N GLY A 80 3.63 -6.11 8.31
CA GLY A 80 5.00 -5.74 8.65
C GLY A 80 5.09 -4.49 9.51
N GLU A 81 6.31 -4.24 9.99
CA GLU A 81 6.59 -3.11 10.86
C GLU A 81 7.78 -2.26 10.36
N VAL A 82 7.65 -0.94 10.44
CA VAL A 82 8.68 0.01 9.98
C VAL A 82 8.88 1.10 11.01
N TYR A 83 10.14 1.43 11.29
CA TYR A 83 10.50 2.54 12.19
C TYR A 83 10.62 3.85 11.43
N ILE A 84 9.94 4.88 11.94
CA ILE A 84 10.04 6.24 11.40
C ILE A 84 11.37 6.86 11.84
N ASN A 85 12.28 7.05 10.88
CA ASN A 85 13.62 7.58 11.16
C ASN A 85 13.74 9.12 11.02
N SER A 86 12.72 9.79 10.47
CA SER A 86 12.70 11.23 10.20
C SER A 86 11.45 11.92 10.76
N ASN A 87 11.53 13.23 11.01
CA ASN A 87 10.38 14.02 11.45
C ASN A 87 9.47 14.47 10.30
N ASP A 88 9.93 14.34 9.07
CA ASP A 88 9.16 14.46 7.83
C ASP A 88 9.45 13.16 7.07
N TYR A 89 8.50 12.23 7.13
CA TYR A 89 8.67 10.85 6.66
C TYR A 89 7.56 10.54 5.67
N GLU A 90 7.95 10.00 4.52
CA GLU A 90 7.05 9.53 3.48
C GLU A 90 7.04 8.01 3.52
N PHE A 91 5.85 7.45 3.75
CA PHE A 91 5.65 6.01 3.85
C PHE A 91 4.79 5.56 2.68
N PHE A 92 5.34 4.72 1.82
CA PHE A 92 4.59 4.05 0.75
C PHE A 92 4.14 2.69 1.27
N LEU A 93 2.83 2.41 1.16
CA LEU A 93 2.27 1.08 1.36
C LEU A 93 1.56 0.69 0.07
N GLY A 94 1.98 -0.43 -0.50
CA GLY A 94 1.52 -0.87 -1.80
C GLY A 94 2.13 -2.20 -2.15
N ASP A 95 1.74 -2.69 -3.31
CA ASP A 95 2.21 -3.95 -3.85
C ASP A 95 2.31 -3.87 -5.38
N CYS A 96 3.01 -4.84 -5.97
CA CYS A 96 3.13 -5.00 -7.42
C CYS A 96 2.33 -6.22 -7.84
N ILE A 97 1.74 -6.26 -9.03
CA ILE A 97 0.99 -7.43 -9.49
C ILE A 97 1.90 -8.48 -10.11
N TRP A 98 1.80 -9.74 -9.65
CA TRP A 98 2.55 -10.89 -10.17
C TRP A 98 1.62 -11.99 -10.68
N GLU A 99 2.23 -12.95 -11.38
CA GLU A 99 1.50 -14.09 -11.93
C GLU A 99 1.05 -15.07 -10.83
N PRO A 100 -0.16 -15.64 -10.94
CA PRO A 100 -1.16 -15.39 -11.98
C PRO A 100 -2.02 -14.14 -11.70
N LEU A 101 -2.29 -13.35 -12.74
CA LEU A 101 -3.05 -12.08 -12.64
C LEU A 101 -4.43 -12.29 -12.01
N ASP A 102 -5.17 -13.31 -12.46
CA ASP A 102 -6.56 -13.54 -12.07
C ASP A 102 -6.73 -13.73 -10.55
N ASP A 103 -5.75 -14.31 -9.87
CA ASP A 103 -5.75 -14.47 -8.40
C ASP A 103 -5.54 -13.15 -7.65
N LYS A 104 -5.01 -12.13 -8.33
CA LYS A 104 -4.67 -10.82 -7.75
C LYS A 104 -5.71 -9.75 -8.06
N LEU A 105 -6.70 -10.06 -8.90
CA LEU A 105 -7.84 -9.17 -9.16
C LEU A 105 -8.81 -9.16 -7.97
N GLY A 106 -9.47 -8.02 -7.75
CA GLY A 106 -10.42 -7.83 -6.65
C GLY A 106 -10.00 -6.76 -5.65
N SER A 107 -10.52 -6.83 -4.44
CA SER A 107 -10.32 -5.80 -3.41
C SER A 107 -9.04 -6.02 -2.62
N TRP A 108 -8.19 -4.99 -2.62
CA TRP A 108 -7.00 -4.89 -1.79
C TRP A 108 -7.20 -3.81 -0.74
N ARG A 109 -7.18 -4.16 0.54
CA ARG A 109 -7.33 -3.23 1.65
C ARG A 109 -6.02 -3.03 2.37
N LEU A 110 -5.49 -1.81 2.24
CA LEU A 110 -4.22 -1.38 2.78
C LEU A 110 -4.48 -0.58 4.06
N ILE A 111 -3.91 -1.05 5.17
CA ILE A 111 -4.11 -0.49 6.50
C ILE A 111 -2.75 -0.10 7.07
N THR A 112 -2.66 1.10 7.63
CA THR A 112 -1.49 1.56 8.36
C THR A 112 -1.88 2.07 9.73
N GLU A 113 -1.14 1.61 10.73
CA GLU A 113 -1.32 1.93 12.14
C GLU A 113 -0.06 2.60 12.70
N LEU A 114 -0.26 3.54 13.61
CA LEU A 114 0.80 4.21 14.35
C LEU A 114 0.44 4.18 15.84
N GLU A 115 1.31 3.62 16.67
CA GLU A 115 1.04 3.41 18.11
C GLU A 115 -0.27 2.64 18.37
N GLY A 116 -0.57 1.64 17.54
CA GLY A 116 -1.80 0.82 17.66
C GLY A 116 -3.09 1.56 17.29
N LYS A 117 -2.99 2.68 16.58
CA LYS A 117 -4.13 3.42 16.05
C LYS A 117 -4.07 3.43 14.52
N VAL A 118 -5.16 3.02 13.87
CA VAL A 118 -5.33 3.17 12.42
C VAL A 118 -5.22 4.65 12.03
N ILE A 119 -4.22 4.95 11.21
CA ILE A 119 -3.96 6.28 10.66
C ILE A 119 -4.32 6.38 9.17
N ALA A 120 -4.38 5.24 8.47
CA ALA A 120 -4.87 5.12 7.11
C ALA A 120 -5.51 3.74 6.91
N ASP A 121 -6.61 3.72 6.16
CA ASP A 121 -7.33 2.51 5.77
C ASP A 121 -7.95 2.80 4.40
N LYS A 122 -7.40 2.18 3.37
CA LYS A 122 -7.79 2.43 1.98
C LYS A 122 -7.97 1.11 1.27
N THR A 123 -9.13 0.95 0.63
CA THR A 123 -9.39 -0.18 -0.27
C THR A 123 -9.23 0.29 -1.71
N LEU A 124 -8.48 -0.48 -2.50
CA LEU A 124 -8.28 -0.34 -3.93
C LEU A 124 -8.86 -1.59 -4.62
N TYR A 125 -9.47 -1.42 -5.78
CA TYR A 125 -10.11 -2.47 -6.55
C TYR A 125 -9.32 -2.71 -7.82
N LEU A 126 -8.74 -3.89 -7.96
CA LEU A 126 -8.00 -4.26 -9.14
C LEU A 126 -8.91 -4.96 -10.12
N VAL A 127 -9.01 -4.38 -11.32
CA VAL A 127 -9.76 -4.92 -12.45
C VAL A 127 -8.79 -5.23 -13.57
N ARG A 128 -9.11 -6.24 -14.39
CA ARG A 128 -8.29 -6.59 -15.54
C ARG A 128 -8.21 -5.39 -16.49
N LYS A 129 -6.99 -5.02 -16.87
CA LYS A 129 -6.77 -3.95 -17.85
C LYS A 129 -7.47 -4.26 -19.17
N GLY A 130 -8.23 -3.30 -19.69
CA GLY A 130 -8.99 -3.47 -20.94
C GLY A 130 -10.21 -4.38 -20.84
N ALA A 131 -10.75 -4.65 -19.65
CA ALA A 131 -12.08 -5.23 -19.53
C ALA A 131 -13.13 -4.23 -20.06
N GLU A 132 -13.61 -4.46 -21.29
CA GLU A 132 -14.80 -3.77 -21.82
C GLU A 132 -16.03 -4.25 -21.05
N PHE A 133 -16.79 -3.32 -20.46
CA PHE A 133 -18.04 -3.59 -19.74
C PHE A 133 -19.21 -3.84 -20.69
#